data_AF-A0A920DY11-F1
#
_entry.id   AF-A0A920DY11-F1
#
_cell.length_a   1.000
_cell.length_b   1.000
_cell.length_c   1.000
_cell.angle_alpha   90.00
_cell.angle_beta   90.00
_cell.angle_gamma   90.00
#
_symmetry.space_group_name_H-M   'P 1'
#
loop_
_entity.id
_entity.type
_entity.pdbx_description
1 polymer ?
#
loop_
_entity_poly.entity_id
_entity_poly.type
_entity_poly.pdbx_seq_one_letter_code
_entity_poly.pdbx_strand_id
1 'polypeptide(L)'
;MQVAANNPLAINSDQIDEKIILKEKKIALATLENENKPDDIKEKIVLGKINKFKQENSLLDQAFIKNPDKRFRNYLPEIQF
;
A
#
# COMPACT_ATOMS: atom_id res chain seq x y z
N MET A 1 7.13 -11.96 13.68
CA MET A 1 5.80 -11.43 14.07
C MET A 1 5.24 -10.38 13.08
N GLN A 2 6.08 -9.60 12.38
CA GLN A 2 5.64 -8.61 11.37
C GLN A 2 4.68 -9.18 10.31
N VAL A 3 5.03 -10.32 9.71
CA VAL A 3 4.24 -10.96 8.64
C VAL A 3 2.85 -11.35 9.12
N ALA A 4 2.75 -11.93 10.33
CA ALA A 4 1.48 -12.37 10.89
C ALA A 4 0.55 -11.21 11.29
N ALA A 5 1.13 -10.07 11.67
CA ALA A 5 0.36 -8.91 12.11
C ALA A 5 -0.16 -8.04 10.95
N ASN A 6 0.62 -7.90 9.88
CA ASN A 6 0.26 -7.04 8.74
C ASN A 6 -0.20 -7.80 7.49
N ASN A 7 -0.06 -9.13 7.47
CA ASN A 7 -0.50 -10.03 6.39
C ASN A 7 -0.27 -9.46 4.96
N PRO A 8 0.97 -9.10 4.61
CA PRO A 8 1.26 -8.45 3.33
C PRO A 8 0.94 -9.39 2.17
N LEU A 9 0.34 -8.83 1.11
CA LEU A 9 0.00 -9.58 -0.10
C LEU A 9 1.24 -9.91 -0.95
N ALA A 10 2.31 -9.14 -0.81
CA ALA A 10 3.54 -9.33 -1.57
C ALA A 10 4.79 -8.89 -0.79
N ILE A 11 5.97 -9.34 -1.24
CA ILE A 11 7.24 -8.88 -0.67
C ILE A 11 7.47 -7.42 -1.10
N ASN A 12 7.37 -7.14 -2.40
CA ASN A 12 7.48 -5.81 -2.99
C ASN A 12 6.14 -5.30 -3.52
N SER A 13 5.96 -3.98 -3.55
CA SER A 13 4.78 -3.33 -4.10
C SER A 13 4.53 -3.64 -5.59
N ASP A 14 5.59 -3.95 -6.34
CA ASP A 14 5.52 -4.38 -7.75
C ASP A 14 5.07 -5.83 -7.94
N GLN A 15 5.13 -6.64 -6.87
CA GLN A 15 4.72 -8.05 -6.91
C GLN A 15 3.24 -8.24 -6.51
N ILE A 16 2.53 -7.15 -6.21
CA ILE A 16 1.09 -7.20 -5.94
C ILE A 16 0.37 -7.46 -7.27
N ASP A 17 -0.48 -8.48 -7.31
CA ASP A 17 -1.26 -8.84 -8.50
C ASP A 17 -2.03 -7.62 -9.03
N GLU A 18 -1.81 -7.31 -10.30
CA GLU A 18 -2.42 -6.18 -10.99
C GLU A 18 -3.96 -6.27 -10.95
N LYS A 19 -4.53 -7.49 -10.89
CA LYS A 19 -5.98 -7.68 -10.71
C LYS A 19 -6.47 -7.12 -9.38
N ILE A 20 -5.68 -7.20 -8.32
CA ILE A 20 -6.01 -6.64 -7.00
C ILE A 20 -5.94 -5.12 -7.07
N ILE A 21 -4.87 -4.58 -7.66
CA ILE A 21 -4.69 -3.13 -7.85
C ILE A 21 -5.84 -2.53 -8.68
N LEU A 22 -6.24 -3.21 -9.75
CA LEU A 22 -7.36 -2.78 -10.60
C LEU A 22 -8.70 -2.82 -9.86
N LYS A 23 -8.94 -3.85 -9.04
CA LYS A 23 -10.13 -3.91 -8.17
C LYS A 23 -10.14 -2.75 -7.19
N GLU A 24 -9.02 -2.49 -6.51
CA GLU A 24 -8.90 -1.39 -5.54
C GLU A 24 -9.09 -0.03 -6.22
N LYS A 25 -8.52 0.17 -7.42
CA LYS A 25 -8.74 1.36 -8.24
C LYS A 25 -10.22 1.58 -8.54
N LYS A 26 -10.93 0.53 -8.96
CA LYS A 26 -12.37 0.60 -9.25
C LYS A 26 -13.19 0.94 -8.01
N ILE A 27 -12.87 0.34 -6.86
CA ILE A 27 -13.54 0.64 -5.59
C ILE A 27 -13.31 2.11 -5.21
N ALA A 28 -12.06 2.59 -5.30
CA ALA A 28 -11.72 3.96 -5.00
C ALA A 28 -12.45 4.96 -5.92
N LEU A 29 -12.52 4.68 -7.22
CA LEU A 29 -13.28 5.48 -8.18
C LEU A 29 -14.79 5.47 -7.87
N ALA A 30 -15.38 4.31 -7.59
CA ALA A 30 -16.79 4.20 -7.24
C ALA A 30 -17.13 4.94 -5.94
N THR A 31 -16.18 5.02 -4.99
CA THR A 31 -16.36 5.82 -3.77
C THR A 31 -16.42 7.32 -4.08
N LEU A 32 -15.70 7.76 -5.12
CA LEU A 32 -15.59 9.15 -5.54
C LEU A 32 -16.61 9.55 -6.60
N GLU A 33 -17.24 8.60 -7.31
CA GLU A 33 -18.34 8.88 -8.24
C GLU A 33 -19.48 9.63 -7.55
N ASN A 34 -19.77 9.29 -6.29
CA ASN A 34 -20.78 9.95 -5.48
C ASN A 34 -20.29 11.27 -4.83
N GLU A 35 -19.00 11.59 -4.92
CA GLU A 35 -18.47 12.87 -4.45
C GLU A 35 -18.48 13.92 -5.58
N ASN A 36 -19.03 15.10 -5.30
CA ASN A 36 -18.99 16.26 -6.20
C ASN A 36 -17.62 16.96 -6.16
N LYS A 37 -16.56 16.23 -6.49
CA LYS A 37 -15.18 16.76 -6.63
C LYS A 37 -14.79 16.84 -8.11
N PRO A 38 -13.92 17.78 -8.52
CA PRO A 38 -13.35 17.80 -9.87
C PRO A 38 -12.60 16.50 -10.18
N ASP A 39 -12.65 16.04 -11.44
CA ASP A 39 -11.96 14.81 -11.89
C ASP A 39 -10.46 14.80 -11.55
N ASP A 40 -9.77 15.94 -11.69
CA ASP A 40 -8.35 16.09 -11.35
C ASP A 40 -8.07 15.77 -9.86
N ILE A 41 -9.00 16.15 -8.98
CA ILE A 41 -8.91 15.86 -7.55
C ILE A 41 -9.25 14.39 -7.28
N LYS A 42 -10.27 13.85 -7.95
CA LYS A 42 -10.63 12.44 -7.82
C LYS A 42 -9.47 11.54 -8.22
N GLU A 43 -8.81 11.83 -9.33
CA GLU A 43 -7.67 11.05 -9.82
C GLU A 43 -6.50 11.10 -8.84
N LYS A 44 -6.16 12.28 -8.30
CA LYS A 44 -5.14 12.42 -7.23
C LYS A 44 -5.50 11.62 -5.98
N ILE A 45 -6.76 11.61 -5.56
CA ILE A 45 -7.22 10.83 -4.40
C ILE A 45 -7.07 9.33 -4.66
N VAL A 46 -7.50 8.85 -5.83
CA VAL A 46 -7.36 7.44 -6.22
C VAL A 46 -5.90 7.03 -6.23
N LEU A 47 -5.03 7.85 -6.83
CA LEU A 47 -3.61 7.58 -6.93
C LEU A 47 -2.94 7.51 -5.55
N GLY A 48 -3.33 8.41 -4.64
CA GLY A 48 -2.93 8.37 -3.22
C GLY A 48 -3.41 7.10 -2.51
N LYS A 49 -4.67 6.69 -2.69
CA LYS A 49 -5.22 5.45 -2.12
C LYS A 49 -4.47 4.21 -2.61
N ILE A 50 -4.22 4.10 -3.92
CA ILE A 50 -3.48 2.97 -4.50
C ILE A 50 -2.05 2.93 -3.97
N ASN A 51 -1.37 4.08 -3.91
CA ASN A 51 -0.02 4.14 -3.36
C ASN A 51 0.03 3.72 -1.89
N LYS A 52 -0.95 4.14 -1.09
CA LYS A 52 -1.08 3.71 0.30
C LYS A 52 -1.35 2.21 0.40
N PHE A 53 -2.28 1.69 -0.40
CA PHE A 53 -2.58 0.26 -0.47
C PHE A 53 -1.33 -0.57 -0.79
N LYS A 54 -0.53 -0.14 -1.79
CA LYS A 54 0.73 -0.79 -2.14
C LYS A 54 1.75 -0.77 -1.00
N GLN A 55 1.85 0.33 -0.26
CA GLN A 55 2.77 0.44 0.87
C GLN A 55 2.37 -0.44 2.05
N GLU A 56 1.08 -0.52 2.36
CA GLU A 56 0.57 -1.33 3.47
C GLU A 56 0.59 -2.83 3.16
N ASN A 57 0.36 -3.21 1.89
CA ASN A 57 0.31 -4.60 1.47
C ASN A 57 1.65 -5.15 0.94
N SER A 58 2.72 -4.35 0.97
CA SER A 58 4.08 -4.80 0.65
C SER A 58 4.90 -4.97 1.92
N LEU A 59 5.52 -6.15 2.06
CA LEU A 59 6.36 -6.48 3.21
C LEU A 59 7.52 -5.49 3.39
N LEU A 60 8.12 -5.02 2.30
CA LEU A 60 9.28 -4.13 2.34
C LEU A 60 8.90 -2.66 2.59
N ASP A 61 7.78 -2.22 2.03
CA ASP A 61 7.37 -0.81 2.08
C ASP A 61 6.57 -0.43 3.33
N GLN A 62 6.01 -1.39 4.04
CA GLN A 62 5.28 -1.16 5.28
C GLN A 62 6.17 -0.59 6.40
N ALA A 63 5.51 0.10 7.33
CA ALA A 63 6.12 0.53 8.59
C ALA A 63 6.51 -0.69 9.45
N PHE A 64 7.66 -0.63 10.10
CA PHE A 64 8.09 -1.69 11.00
C PHE A 64 7.30 -1.64 12.30
N ILE A 65 6.68 -2.74 12.72
CA ILE A 65 5.81 -2.77 13.91
C ILE A 65 6.57 -2.42 15.19
N LYS A 66 7.86 -2.76 15.26
CA LYS A 66 8.69 -2.40 16.42
C LYS A 66 9.19 -0.95 16.36
N ASN A 67 9.23 -0.33 15.20
CA ASN A 67 9.66 1.06 15.04
C ASN A 67 8.97 1.70 13.82
N PRO A 68 7.79 2.31 13.99
CA PRO A 68 6.97 2.80 12.90
C PRO A 68 7.61 3.97 12.13
N ASP A 69 8.64 4.62 12.69
CA ASP A 69 9.40 5.69 12.04
C ASP A 69 10.31 5.16 10.91
N LYS A 70 10.53 3.84 10.84
CA LYS A 70 11.35 3.19 9.83
C LYS A 70 10.52 2.22 8.98
N ARG A 71 10.84 2.14 7.68
CA ARG A 71 10.33 1.10 6.79
C ARG A 71 11.01 -0.23 7.06
N PHE A 72 10.28 -1.33 6.89
CA PHE A 72 10.80 -2.68 7.11
C PHE A 72 12.03 -2.99 6.23
N ARG A 73 12.07 -2.49 4.99
CA ARG A 73 13.23 -2.63 4.09
C ARG A 73 14.54 -2.10 4.68
N ASN A 74 14.49 -1.05 5.51
CA ASN A 74 15.68 -0.46 6.12
C ASN A 74 16.23 -1.30 7.28
N TYR A 75 15.42 -2.23 7.80
CA TYR A 75 15.80 -3.10 8.91
C TYR A 75 16.43 -4.42 8.43
N LEU A 76 16.05 -4.92 7.25
CA LEU A 76 16.64 -6.15 6.67
C LEU A 76 18.18 -6.19 6.62
N PRO A 77 18.89 -5.12 6.19
CA PRO A 77 20.36 -5.15 6.18
C PRO A 77 21.00 -5.05 7.58
N GLU A 78 20.26 -4.62 8.61
CA GLU A 78 20.77 -4.57 10.00
C GLU A 78 20.75 -5.96 10.68
N ILE A 79 20.00 -6.92 10.14
CA ILE A 79 19.98 -8.31 10.60
C ILE A 79 21.02 -9.11 9.80
N GLN A 80 22.30 -8.86 10.09
CA GLN A 80 23.37 -9.73 9.62
C GLN A 80 23.55 -10.84 10.67
N PHE A 81 23.36 -12.10 10.25
CA PHE A 81 23.70 -13.28 11.05
C PHE A 81 25.21 -13.51 11.09
#